data_AF-A0A7X9ZG90-F1
#
_entry.id   AF-A0A7X9ZG90-F1
#
_cell.length_a   1.000
_cell.length_b   1.000
_cell.length_c   1.000
_cell.angle_alpha   90.00
_cell.angle_beta   90.00
_cell.angle_gamma   90.00
#
_symmetry.space_group_name_H-M   'P 1'
#
loop_
_entity.id
_entity.type
_entity.pdbx_description
1 polymer ?
#
loop_
_entity_poly.entity_id
_entity_poly.type
_entity_poly.pdbx_seq_one_letter_code
_entity_poly.pdbx_strand_id
1 'polypeptide(L)'
;MYTSTFTFLPGTYDDEFHALDNTIAAIARSIPGYLGEEAWENPTTGAVSNVYYWSTMEALQELVEHKDHVKAKQQQANWLRGYQVVIAEVVTFYGDGRLAHPLNRTGIARQG
;
A
#
# COMPACT_ATOMS: atom_id res chain seq x y z
N MET A 1 -1.87 2.52 14.57
CA MET A 1 -2.05 1.80 13.28
C MET A 1 -2.28 2.84 12.21
N TYR A 2 -1.67 2.66 11.04
CA TYR A 2 -1.74 3.59 9.93
C TYR A 2 -2.08 2.86 8.64
N THR A 3 -2.68 3.59 7.71
CA THR A 3 -2.86 3.17 6.33
C THR A 3 -2.07 4.07 5.41
N SER A 4 -1.41 3.50 4.40
CA SER A 4 -0.88 4.25 3.26
C SER A 4 -1.62 3.80 2.00
N THR A 5 -2.39 4.72 1.43
CA THR A 5 -3.15 4.51 0.20
C THR A 5 -2.41 5.13 -0.97
N PHE A 6 -2.08 4.32 -1.97
CA PHE A 6 -1.46 4.74 -3.21
C PHE A 6 -2.46 4.56 -4.35
N THR A 7 -3.03 5.67 -4.81
CA THR A 7 -3.95 5.69 -5.95
C THR A 7 -3.22 6.23 -7.18
N PHE A 8 -3.29 5.53 -8.30
CA PHE A 8 -2.58 5.91 -9.52
C PHE A 8 -3.34 5.56 -10.79
N LEU A 9 -2.99 6.24 -11.88
CA LEU A 9 -3.41 5.90 -13.23
C LEU A 9 -2.27 5.12 -13.92
N PRO A 10 -2.48 3.83 -14.27
CA PRO A 10 -1.50 3.04 -14.98
C PRO A 10 -1.11 3.68 -16.32
N GLY A 11 0.19 3.64 -16.64
CA GLY A 11 0.74 3.95 -17.95
C GLY A 11 1.12 2.67 -18.69
N THR A 12 2.35 2.61 -19.19
CA THR A 12 2.93 1.39 -19.76
C THR A 12 3.97 0.84 -18.79
N TYR A 13 3.92 -0.46 -18.54
CA TYR A 13 4.87 -1.15 -17.67
C TYR A 13 5.84 -1.97 -18.51
N ASP A 14 7.12 -1.83 -18.21
CA ASP A 14 8.20 -2.61 -18.76
C ASP A 14 8.77 -3.57 -17.71
N ASP A 15 9.78 -4.35 -18.11
CA ASP A 15 10.43 -5.31 -17.22
C ASP A 15 11.10 -4.63 -16.00
N GLU A 16 11.59 -3.38 -16.15
CA GLU A 16 12.17 -2.64 -15.02
C GLU A 16 11.10 -2.27 -14.00
N PHE A 17 9.93 -1.80 -14.44
CA PHE A 17 8.80 -1.55 -13.55
C PHE A 17 8.45 -2.81 -12.75
N HIS A 18 8.23 -3.93 -13.45
CA HIS A 18 7.83 -5.17 -12.78
C HIS A 18 8.89 -5.69 -11.81
N ALA A 19 10.17 -5.59 -12.15
CA ALA A 19 11.26 -5.97 -11.25
C ALA A 19 11.29 -5.08 -10.00
N LEU A 20 11.17 -3.76 -10.17
CA LEU A 20 11.23 -2.80 -9.08
C LEU A 20 9.98 -2.88 -8.17
N ASP A 21 8.79 -3.01 -8.76
CA ASP A 21 7.53 -3.17 -8.03
C ASP A 21 7.53 -4.45 -7.18
N ASN A 22 7.96 -5.58 -7.74
CA ASN A 22 8.13 -6.83 -6.99
C ASN A 22 9.12 -6.69 -5.84
N THR A 23 10.23 -5.95 -6.05
CA THR A 23 11.23 -5.70 -5.01
C THR A 23 10.63 -4.89 -3.87
N ILE A 24 9.91 -3.82 -4.18
CA ILE A 24 9.25 -2.95 -3.19
C ILE A 24 8.16 -3.72 -2.42
N ALA A 25 7.36 -4.54 -3.09
CA ALA A 25 6.37 -5.39 -2.45
C ALA A 25 7.01 -6.39 -1.47
N ALA A 26 8.14 -6.99 -1.85
CA ALA A 26 8.89 -7.89 -0.98
C ALA A 26 9.47 -7.16 0.25
N ILE A 27 10.03 -5.95 0.06
CA ILE A 27 10.52 -5.10 1.16
C ILE A 27 9.38 -4.77 2.11
N ALA A 28 8.24 -4.26 1.61
CA ALA A 28 7.09 -3.90 2.43
C ALA A 28 6.64 -5.07 3.32
N ARG A 29 6.53 -6.27 2.75
CA ARG A 29 6.13 -7.49 3.47
C ARG A 29 7.17 -7.97 4.49
N SER A 30 8.42 -7.54 4.36
CA SER A 30 9.51 -7.92 5.26
C SER A 30 9.63 -7.01 6.49
N ILE A 31 9.08 -5.79 6.43
CA ILE A 31 9.20 -4.81 7.51
C ILE A 31 8.39 -5.26 8.73
N PRO A 32 9.01 -5.38 9.92
CA PRO A 32 8.28 -5.60 11.16
C PRO A 32 7.23 -4.50 11.38
N GLY A 33 5.96 -4.89 11.46
CA GLY A 33 4.84 -3.96 11.57
C GLY A 33 4.00 -3.82 10.31
N TYR A 34 4.38 -4.47 9.22
CA TYR A 34 3.49 -4.70 8.09
C TYR A 34 2.31 -5.62 8.49
N LEU A 35 1.08 -5.18 8.19
CA LEU A 35 -0.15 -5.89 8.56
C LEU A 35 -0.90 -6.48 7.36
N GLY A 36 -0.42 -6.21 6.14
CA GLY A 36 -1.00 -6.68 4.88
C GLY A 36 -1.42 -5.54 3.96
N GLU A 37 -1.92 -5.92 2.78
CA GLU A 37 -2.35 -5.01 1.72
C GLU A 37 -3.65 -5.45 1.06
N GLU A 38 -4.30 -4.52 0.38
CA GLU A 38 -5.39 -4.77 -0.56
C GLU A 38 -5.26 -3.86 -1.79
N ALA A 39 -5.87 -4.26 -2.89
CA ALA A 39 -5.84 -3.53 -4.15
C ALA A 39 -7.23 -3.49 -4.79
N TRP A 40 -7.59 -2.33 -5.31
CA TRP A 40 -8.88 -2.07 -5.95
C TRP A 40 -8.70 -1.34 -7.27
N GLU A 41 -9.56 -1.63 -8.24
CA GLU A 41 -9.59 -0.93 -9.52
C GLU A 41 -10.93 -0.19 -9.69
N ASN A 42 -10.86 1.03 -10.21
CA ASN A 42 -12.03 1.77 -10.63
C ASN A 42 -12.24 1.57 -12.14
N PRO A 43 -13.24 0.80 -12.58
CA PRO A 43 -13.44 0.50 -14.00
C PRO A 43 -13.86 1.72 -14.82
N THR A 44 -14.42 2.76 -14.19
CA THR A 44 -14.86 3.97 -14.88
C THR A 44 -13.69 4.90 -15.19
N THR A 45 -12.75 5.03 -14.27
CA THR A 45 -11.60 5.96 -14.42
C THR A 45 -10.31 5.26 -14.84
N GLY A 46 -10.24 3.93 -14.71
CA GLY A 46 -9.02 3.14 -14.87
C GLY A 46 -8.00 3.33 -13.74
N ALA A 47 -8.39 3.97 -12.63
CA ALA A 47 -7.50 4.16 -11.49
C ALA A 47 -7.34 2.88 -10.68
N VAL A 48 -6.11 2.62 -10.22
CA VAL A 48 -5.78 1.55 -9.29
C VAL A 48 -5.49 2.16 -7.93
N SER A 49 -5.90 1.49 -6.86
CA SER A 49 -5.64 1.89 -5.48
C SER A 49 -5.08 0.72 -4.68
N ASN A 50 -3.83 0.83 -4.25
CA ASN A 50 -3.21 -0.09 -3.32
C ASN A 50 -3.27 0.51 -1.90
N VAL A 51 -3.78 -0.23 -0.94
CA VAL A 51 -3.85 0.16 0.47
C VAL A 51 -2.96 -0.78 1.27
N TYR A 52 -2.03 -0.21 2.03
CA TYR A 52 -1.15 -0.96 2.93
C TYR A 52 -1.44 -0.59 4.38
N TYR A 53 -1.43 -1.58 5.26
CA TYR A 53 -1.69 -1.41 6.69
C TYR A 53 -0.42 -1.62 7.51
N TRP A 54 -0.23 -0.73 8.48
CA TRP A 54 0.98 -0.65 9.30
C TRP A 54 0.62 -0.57 10.77
N SER A 55 1.33 -1.31 11.63
CA SER A 55 1.13 -1.25 13.08
C SER A 55 1.52 0.13 13.64
N THR A 56 2.61 0.71 13.14
CA THR A 56 3.15 2.00 13.57
C THR A 56 3.55 2.89 12.39
N MET A 57 3.80 4.19 12.65
CA MET A 57 4.25 5.13 11.62
C MET A 57 5.70 4.83 11.22
N GLU A 58 6.52 4.40 12.17
CA GLU A 58 7.93 4.08 11.97
C GLU A 58 8.11 2.94 10.97
N ALA A 59 7.26 1.91 11.03
CA ALA A 59 7.26 0.82 10.05
C ALA A 59 6.94 1.31 8.62
N LEU A 60 5.97 2.23 8.48
CA LEU A 60 5.68 2.86 7.20
C LEU A 60 6.86 3.74 6.72
N GLN A 61 7.46 4.51 7.62
CA GLN A 61 8.61 5.37 7.30
C GLN A 61 9.80 4.56 6.80
N GLU A 62 10.06 3.37 7.37
CA GLU A 62 11.10 2.46 6.89
C GLU A 62 10.93 2.11 5.41
N LEU A 63 9.69 1.84 4.95
CA LEU A 63 9.42 1.62 3.53
C LEU A 63 9.65 2.90 2.71
N VAL A 64 9.11 4.03 3.18
CA VAL A 64 9.16 5.31 2.45
C VAL A 64 10.59 5.75 2.19
N GLU A 65 11.47 5.55 3.17
CA GLU A 65 12.89 5.92 3.15
C GLU A 65 13.78 4.87 2.46
N HIS A 66 13.26 3.66 2.20
CA HIS A 66 14.03 2.61 1.54
C HIS A 66 14.49 3.06 0.13
N LYS A 67 15.78 2.84 -0.16
CA LYS A 67 16.44 3.31 -1.40
C LYS A 67 15.67 2.92 -2.68
N ASP A 68 15.12 1.72 -2.73
CA ASP A 68 14.41 1.22 -3.92
C ASP A 68 13.03 1.87 -4.07
N HIS A 69 12.37 2.20 -2.96
CA HIS A 69 11.13 2.96 -2.98
C HIS A 69 11.39 4.42 -3.41
N VAL A 70 12.47 5.04 -2.93
CA VAL A 70 12.92 6.36 -3.40
C VAL A 70 13.24 6.33 -4.90
N LYS A 71 13.96 5.30 -5.37
CA LYS A 71 14.25 5.08 -6.80
C LYS A 71 12.97 4.98 -7.62
N ALA A 72 11.98 4.21 -7.17
CA ALA A 72 10.68 4.11 -7.87
C ALA A 72 9.95 5.45 -7.92
N LYS A 73 9.93 6.22 -6.82
CA LYS A 73 9.31 7.55 -6.80
C LYS A 73 9.95 8.53 -7.76
N GLN A 74 11.26 8.48 -7.93
CA GLN A 74 11.98 9.33 -8.90
C GLN A 74 11.64 8.98 -10.34
N GLN A 75 11.37 7.71 -10.64
CA GLN A 75 11.12 7.21 -11.99
C GLN A 75 9.63 7.03 -12.34
N GLN A 76 8.74 7.30 -11.40
CA GLN A 76 7.31 7.01 -11.51
C GLN A 76 6.66 7.52 -12.82
N ALA A 77 7.10 8.67 -13.34
CA ALA A 77 6.52 9.29 -14.53
C ALA A 77 6.75 8.47 -15.82
N ASN A 78 7.70 7.55 -15.80
CA ASN A 78 7.94 6.61 -16.90
C ASN A 78 6.81 5.59 -17.03
N TRP A 79 6.15 5.28 -15.92
CA TRP A 79 5.22 4.14 -15.81
C TRP A 79 3.80 4.55 -15.41
N LEU A 80 3.64 5.71 -14.76
CA LEU A 80 2.36 6.20 -14.26
C LEU A 80 1.98 7.49 -14.98
N ARG A 81 0.69 7.62 -15.26
CA ARG A 81 0.10 8.85 -15.81
C ARG A 81 -0.22 9.89 -14.74
N GLY A 82 -0.13 9.52 -13.47
CA GLY A 82 -0.40 10.35 -12.32
C GLY A 82 -0.69 9.50 -11.08
N TYR A 83 -0.44 10.05 -9.90
CA TYR A 83 -0.73 9.35 -8.64
C TYR A 83 -0.96 10.31 -7.47
N GLN A 84 -1.54 9.77 -6.41
CA GLN A 84 -1.64 10.38 -5.09
C GLN A 84 -1.33 9.34 -4.02
N VAL A 85 -0.63 9.76 -2.97
CA VAL A 85 -0.44 8.97 -1.75
C VAL A 85 -1.14 9.68 -0.61
N VAL A 86 -1.96 8.96 0.13
CA VAL A 86 -2.60 9.43 1.37
C VAL A 86 -2.14 8.55 2.51
N ILE A 87 -1.62 9.16 3.58
CA ILE A 87 -1.27 8.47 4.82
C ILE A 87 -2.27 8.91 5.88
N ALA A 88 -2.90 7.95 6.54
CA ALA A 88 -3.92 8.22 7.56
C ALA A 88 -3.71 7.35 8.79
N GLU A 89 -4.06 7.90 9.96
CA GLU A 89 -4.14 7.14 11.20
C GLU A 89 -5.47 6.40 11.27
N VAL A 90 -5.43 5.11 11.60
CA VAL A 90 -6.63 4.31 11.81
C VAL A 90 -7.10 4.50 13.26
N VAL A 91 -8.15 5.29 13.43
CA VAL A 91 -8.75 5.55 14.75
C VAL A 91 -9.54 4.34 15.26
N THR A 92 -10.25 3.66 14.36
CA THR A 92 -11.01 2.44 14.66
C THR A 92 -11.24 1.62 13.39
N PHE A 93 -11.54 0.33 13.54
CA PHE A 93 -12.00 -0.55 12.47
C PHE A 93 -12.86 -1.67 13.07
N TYR A 94 -13.84 -2.16 12.29
CA TYR A 94 -14.75 -3.24 12.67
C TYR A 94 -15.21 -3.97 11.41
N GLY A 95 -15.70 -5.20 11.58
CA GLY A 95 -16.22 -6.02 10.50
C GLY A 95 -16.93 -7.27 11.05
N ASP A 96 -17.71 -7.94 10.21
CA ASP A 96 -18.46 -9.14 10.60
C ASP A 96 -17.63 -10.44 10.46
N GLY A 97 -16.35 -10.32 10.09
CA GLY A 97 -15.43 -11.43 9.89
C GLY A 97 -15.69 -12.27 8.63
N ARG A 98 -16.70 -11.93 7.81
CA ARG A 98 -17.02 -12.67 6.58
C ARG A 98 -16.20 -12.19 5.37
N LEU A 99 -15.69 -10.97 5.43
CA LEU A 99 -14.73 -10.45 4.45
C LEU A 99 -13.32 -10.83 4.87
N ALA A 100 -12.59 -11.52 4.00
CA ALA A 100 -11.15 -11.69 4.18
C ALA A 100 -10.47 -10.32 4.06
N HIS A 101 -9.93 -9.82 5.17
CA HIS A 101 -9.32 -8.49 5.24
C HIS A 101 -8.01 -8.53 6.04
N PRO A 102 -6.97 -7.77 5.65
CA PRO A 102 -5.67 -7.77 6.33
C PRO A 102 -5.75 -7.58 7.85
N LEU A 103 -6.61 -6.68 8.30
CA LEU A 103 -6.73 -6.34 9.72
C LEU A 103 -7.45 -7.38 10.59
N ASN A 104 -8.07 -8.42 10.01
CA ASN A 104 -8.80 -9.44 10.78
C ASN A 104 -7.90 -10.16 11.79
N ARG A 105 -6.59 -10.22 11.57
CA ARG A 105 -5.61 -10.93 12.42
C ARG A 105 -5.04 -10.08 13.56
N THR A 106 -5.39 -8.80 13.63
CA THR A 106 -4.73 -7.85 14.55
C THR A 106 -5.31 -7.84 15.97
N GLY A 107 -6.37 -8.62 16.24
CA GLY A 107 -6.92 -8.80 17.60
C GLY A 107 -7.62 -7.58 18.22
N ILE A 108 -7.69 -6.44 17.51
CA ILE A 108 -8.28 -5.18 17.99
C ILE A 108 -9.57 -4.85 17.22
N ALA A 109 -10.38 -5.85 16.86
CA ALA A 109 -11.76 -5.58 16.48
C ALA A 109 -12.55 -5.35 17.78
N ARG A 110 -12.77 -4.09 18.17
CA ARG A 110 -13.74 -3.80 19.23
C ARG A 110 -15.13 -4.13 18.68
N GLN A 111 -15.81 -5.09 19.31
CA GLN A 111 -17.22 -5.36 19.03
C GLN A 111 -18.00 -4.07 19.31
N GLY A 112 -18.64 -3.53 18.28
CA GLY A 112 -19.62 -2.46 18.40
C GLY A 112 -20.95 -2.98 18.92
#